data_AF-A0A7K8K5S0-F1
#
_entry.id   AF-A0A7K8K5S0-F1
#
_cell.length_a   1.000
_cell.length_b   1.000
_cell.length_c   1.000
_cell.angle_alpha   90.00
_cell.angle_beta   90.00
_cell.angle_gamma   90.00
#
_symmetry.space_group_name_H-M   'P 1'
#
loop_
_entity.id
_entity.type
_entity.pdbx_description
1 polymer ?
#
loop_
_entity_poly.entity_id
_entity_poly.type
_entity_poly.pdbx_seq_one_letter_code
_entity_poly.pdbx_strand_id
1 'polypeptide(L)'
;QEGWRGQSRGSPQQLAERYADLAASHSEALRQREEREWHNARLRQENALLRLENRRLRRENRCLFRQALLGPGRGPDEPAAAESGEEAEALRAQLGRLQEKHRRALQHLRRCRAAGGPEASELDELLEEDEQPPSAPEKPLEKR
;
A
#
# COMPACT_ATOMS: atom_id res chain seq x y z
N GLN A 1 -25.10 11.61 -46.95
CA GLN A 1 -24.00 12.26 -46.20
C GLN A 1 -24.22 13.76 -46.29
N GLU A 2 -25.06 14.30 -45.42
CA GLU A 2 -25.33 15.73 -45.37
C GLU A 2 -24.28 16.38 -44.47
N GLY A 3 -23.40 17.14 -45.11
CA GLY A 3 -22.32 17.86 -44.44
C GLY A 3 -22.89 18.98 -43.58
N TRP A 4 -22.31 19.12 -42.39
CA TRP A 4 -22.49 20.26 -41.50
C TRP A 4 -22.00 21.56 -42.17
N ARG A 5 -22.76 22.08 -43.14
CA ARG A 5 -22.55 23.44 -43.66
C ARG A 5 -23.37 24.38 -42.80
N GLY A 6 -22.71 24.93 -41.78
CA GLY A 6 -23.26 25.96 -40.91
C GLY A 6 -23.80 27.13 -41.74
N GLN A 7 -25.14 27.26 -41.75
CA GLN A 7 -25.80 28.49 -42.16
C GLN A 7 -25.77 29.46 -40.98
N SER A 8 -24.65 30.16 -40.81
CA SER A 8 -24.59 31.36 -39.97
C SER A 8 -25.40 32.46 -40.65
N ARG A 9 -26.72 32.50 -40.39
CA ARG A 9 -27.63 33.57 -40.81
C ARG A 9 -27.44 34.85 -39.96
N GLY A 10 -26.19 35.32 -39.82
CA GLY A 10 -25.84 36.50 -39.02
C GLY A 10 -25.11 37.56 -39.83
N SER A 11 -25.16 38.82 -39.38
CA SER A 11 -24.35 39.89 -39.96
C SER A 11 -22.86 39.60 -39.75
N PRO A 12 -21.95 40.10 -40.61
CA PRO A 12 -20.51 39.91 -40.42
C PRO A 12 -20.01 40.41 -39.05
N GLN A 13 -20.67 41.42 -38.47
CA GLN A 13 -20.38 41.91 -37.12
C GLN A 13 -20.69 40.86 -36.04
N GLN A 14 -21.87 40.22 -36.09
CA GLN A 14 -22.23 39.16 -35.14
C GLN A 14 -21.28 37.96 -35.23
N LEU A 15 -20.80 37.63 -36.43
CA LEU A 15 -19.81 36.58 -36.58
C LEU A 15 -18.48 36.96 -35.93
N ALA A 16 -18.04 38.22 -36.10
CA ALA A 16 -16.83 38.74 -35.47
C ALA A 16 -16.92 38.75 -33.93
N GLU A 17 -18.07 39.16 -33.38
CA GLU A 17 -18.34 39.12 -31.93
C GLU A 17 -18.23 37.69 -31.39
N ARG A 18 -18.86 36.71 -32.06
CA ARG A 18 -18.79 35.31 -31.62
C ARG A 18 -17.39 34.73 -31.69
N TYR A 19 -16.58 35.13 -32.69
CA TYR A 19 -15.17 34.74 -32.74
C TYR A 19 -14.36 35.40 -31.64
N ALA A 20 -14.65 36.65 -31.28
CA ALA A 20 -14.02 37.33 -30.15
C ALA A 20 -14.35 36.62 -28.82
N ASP A 21 -15.61 36.26 -28.59
CA ASP A 21 -16.04 35.51 -27.40
C ASP A 21 -15.40 34.13 -27.32
N LEU A 22 -15.31 33.42 -28.46
CA LEU A 22 -14.65 32.12 -28.54
C LEU A 22 -13.15 32.22 -28.26
N ALA A 23 -12.49 33.24 -28.81
CA ALA A 23 -11.07 33.49 -28.54
C ALA A 23 -10.84 33.85 -27.06
N ALA A 24 -11.71 34.68 -26.48
CA ALA A 24 -11.68 35.02 -25.07
C ALA A 24 -11.84 33.77 -24.20
N SER A 25 -12.86 32.94 -24.43
CA SER A 25 -13.07 31.71 -23.66
C SER A 25 -11.91 30.71 -23.79
N HIS A 26 -11.30 30.63 -24.97
CA HIS A 26 -10.12 29.79 -25.18
C HIS A 26 -8.92 30.30 -24.37
N SER A 27 -8.67 31.61 -24.39
CA SER A 27 -7.59 32.23 -23.61
C SER A 27 -7.79 32.07 -22.10
N GLU A 28 -9.03 32.18 -21.63
CA GLU A 28 -9.40 31.93 -20.24
C GLU A 28 -9.21 30.46 -19.86
N ALA A 29 -9.56 29.53 -20.74
CA ALA A 29 -9.34 28.10 -20.51
C ALA A 29 -7.84 27.76 -20.37
N LEU A 30 -6.98 28.40 -21.18
CA LEU A 30 -5.52 28.27 -21.06
C LEU A 30 -5.03 28.85 -19.73
N ARG A 31 -5.45 30.07 -19.37
CA ARG A 31 -5.08 30.71 -18.10
C ARG A 31 -5.48 29.87 -16.89
N GLN A 32 -6.71 29.35 -16.87
CA GLN A 32 -7.18 28.47 -15.79
C GLN A 32 -6.38 27.17 -15.71
N ARG A 33 -5.98 26.61 -16.85
CA ARG A 33 -5.13 25.42 -16.88
C ARG A 33 -3.75 25.73 -16.28
N GLU A 34 -3.12 26.81 -16.69
CA GLU A 34 -1.82 27.24 -16.15
C GLU A 34 -1.90 27.51 -14.64
N GLU A 35 -2.95 28.19 -14.17
CA GLU A 35 -3.19 28.40 -12.74
C GLU A 35 -3.29 27.06 -12.00
N ARG A 36 -4.09 26.11 -12.50
CA ARG A 36 -4.22 24.78 -11.90
C ARG A 36 -2.88 24.04 -11.88
N GLU A 37 -2.12 24.11 -12.96
CA GLU A 37 -0.80 23.48 -13.05
C GLU A 37 0.18 24.10 -12.04
N TRP A 38 0.18 25.42 -11.88
CA TRP A 38 0.98 26.12 -10.87
C TRP A 38 0.60 25.69 -9.44
N HIS A 39 -0.69 25.68 -9.11
CA HIS A 39 -1.17 25.23 -7.80
C HIS A 39 -0.81 23.76 -7.55
N ASN A 40 -0.95 22.91 -8.58
CA ASN A 40 -0.63 21.49 -8.46
C ASN A 40 0.88 21.26 -8.26
N ALA A 41 1.73 22.00 -8.97
CA ALA A 41 3.17 21.95 -8.79
C ALA A 41 3.57 22.35 -7.36
N ARG A 42 2.98 23.43 -6.83
CA ARG A 42 3.18 23.86 -5.44
C ARG A 42 2.78 22.77 -4.44
N LEU A 43 1.59 22.19 -4.59
CA LEU A 43 1.12 21.12 -3.70
C LEU A 43 2.00 19.87 -3.77
N ARG A 44 2.53 19.52 -4.95
CA ARG A 44 3.48 18.40 -5.09
C ARG A 44 4.78 18.67 -4.32
N GLN A 45 5.30 19.90 -4.38
CA GLN A 45 6.49 20.31 -3.64
C GLN A 45 6.26 20.25 -2.13
N GLU A 46 5.16 20.83 -1.64
CA GLU A 46 4.77 20.79 -0.24
C GLU A 46 4.57 19.33 0.24
N ASN A 47 3.93 18.47 -0.56
CA ASN A 47 3.76 17.06 -0.23
C ASN A 47 5.10 16.31 -0.16
N ALA A 48 6.06 16.64 -1.03
CA ALA A 48 7.39 16.07 -0.98
C ALA A 48 8.12 16.43 0.33
N LEU A 49 8.03 17.69 0.76
CA LEU A 49 8.57 18.14 2.04
C LEU A 49 7.91 17.42 3.22
N LEU A 50 6.57 17.33 3.23
CA LEU A 50 5.83 16.60 4.27
C LEU A 50 6.18 15.12 4.31
N ARG A 51 6.46 14.48 3.16
CA ARG A 51 6.92 13.08 3.11
C ARG A 51 8.31 12.92 3.72
N LEU A 52 9.22 13.86 3.48
CA LEU A 52 10.55 13.85 4.10
C LEU A 52 10.45 14.04 5.61
N GLU A 53 9.64 14.99 6.08
CA GLU A 53 9.42 15.20 7.50
C GLU A 53 8.77 13.98 8.16
N ASN A 54 7.75 13.38 7.51
CA ASN A 54 7.17 12.12 8.00
C ASN A 54 8.20 10.99 8.09
N ARG A 55 9.14 10.90 7.15
CA ARG A 55 10.22 9.90 7.22
C ARG A 55 11.14 10.18 8.41
N ARG A 56 11.47 11.44 8.67
CA ARG A 56 12.26 11.85 9.84
C ARG A 56 11.52 11.50 11.14
N LEU A 57 10.27 11.92 11.29
CA LEU A 57 9.45 11.64 12.46
C LEU A 57 9.28 10.14 12.69
N ARG A 58 9.10 9.33 11.64
CA ARG A 58 9.05 7.86 11.77
C ARG A 58 10.36 7.29 12.32
N ARG A 59 11.52 7.84 11.94
CA ARG A 59 12.81 7.42 12.50
C ARG A 59 12.93 7.82 13.97
N GLU A 60 12.58 9.05 14.30
CA GLU A 60 12.58 9.56 15.68
C GLU A 60 11.64 8.75 16.56
N ASN A 61 10.38 8.57 16.15
CA ASN A 61 9.39 7.74 16.87
C ASN A 61 9.88 6.30 17.07
N ARG A 62 10.53 5.70 16.08
CA ARG A 62 11.13 4.37 16.24
C ARG A 62 12.25 4.37 17.29
N CYS A 63 13.09 5.41 17.32
CA CYS A 63 14.12 5.55 18.35
C CYS A 63 13.52 5.74 19.73
N LEU A 64 12.55 6.64 19.88
CA LEU A 64 11.83 6.87 21.13
C LEU A 64 11.12 5.62 21.62
N PHE A 65 10.45 4.88 20.72
CA PHE A 65 9.79 3.63 21.06
C PHE A 65 10.78 2.57 21.55
N ARG A 66 11.95 2.45 20.90
CA ARG A 66 13.02 1.55 21.37
C ARG A 66 13.54 1.96 22.75
N GLN A 67 13.74 3.26 22.98
CA GLN A 67 14.16 3.76 24.30
C GLN A 67 13.11 3.45 25.37
N ALA A 68 11.83 3.63 25.07
CA ALA A 68 10.73 3.33 25.98
C ALA A 68 10.64 1.84 26.33
N LEU A 69 10.84 0.95 25.34
CA LEU A 69 10.78 -0.50 25.56
C LEU A 69 12.01 -1.07 26.27
N LEU A 70 13.21 -0.54 25.99
CA LEU A 70 14.47 -1.06 26.54
C LEU A 70 14.76 -0.52 27.95
N GLY A 71 13.95 0.43 28.45
CA GLY A 71 14.11 1.08 29.74
C GLY A 71 15.31 2.07 29.77
N PRO A 72 15.36 2.97 30.75
CA PRO A 72 16.48 3.89 30.92
C PRO A 72 17.74 3.10 31.31
N GLY A 73 18.64 2.85 30.35
CA GLY A 73 19.95 2.23 30.60
C GLY A 73 20.50 1.39 29.45
N ARG A 74 19.64 0.86 28.56
CA ARG A 74 20.07 -0.07 27.50
C ARG A 74 20.23 0.67 26.18
N GLY A 75 21.46 1.13 25.94
CA GLY A 75 21.84 1.87 24.74
C GLY A 75 21.84 1.00 23.46
N PRO A 76 21.93 1.63 22.27
CA PRO A 76 21.95 0.93 20.98
C PRO A 76 23.13 -0.04 20.78
N ASP A 77 24.14 0.01 21.64
CA ASP A 77 25.37 -0.80 21.57
C ASP A 77 25.43 -1.94 22.62
N GLU A 78 24.39 -2.13 23.45
CA GLU A 78 24.31 -3.33 24.29
C GLU A 78 23.73 -4.49 23.47
N PRO A 79 24.43 -5.64 23.34
CA PRO A 79 23.85 -6.79 22.69
C PRO A 79 22.61 -7.20 23.48
N ALA A 80 21.46 -7.13 22.80
CA ALA A 80 20.24 -7.72 23.31
C ALA A 80 20.55 -9.18 23.65
N ALA A 81 20.57 -9.48 24.94
CA ALA A 81 20.80 -10.80 25.51
C ALA A 81 20.19 -11.88 24.61
N ALA A 82 21.02 -12.88 24.30
CA ALA A 82 20.84 -13.89 23.26
C ALA A 82 19.48 -14.60 23.25
N GLU A 83 18.75 -14.58 24.36
CA GLU A 83 17.38 -15.13 24.50
C GLU A 83 16.34 -14.45 23.60
N SER A 84 16.51 -13.15 23.28
CA SER A 84 15.58 -12.41 22.40
C SER A 84 15.78 -12.68 20.90
N GLY A 85 16.94 -13.21 20.51
CA GLY A 85 17.26 -13.55 19.11
C GLY A 85 16.52 -14.79 18.64
N GLU A 86 16.52 -15.84 19.46
CA GLU A 86 15.86 -17.11 19.14
C GLU A 86 14.34 -16.96 19.04
N GLU A 87 13.71 -16.20 19.95
CA GLU A 87 12.28 -15.88 19.88
C GLU A 87 11.94 -15.04 18.64
N ALA A 88 12.77 -14.05 18.31
CA ALA A 88 12.58 -13.22 17.13
C ALA A 88 12.74 -14.02 15.83
N GLU A 89 13.65 -14.98 15.78
CA GLU A 89 13.83 -15.90 14.66
C GLU A 89 12.67 -16.90 14.56
N ALA A 90 12.17 -17.41 15.69
CA ALA A 90 11.00 -18.28 15.74
C ALA A 90 9.73 -17.56 15.21
N LEU A 91 9.50 -16.30 15.62
CA LEU A 91 8.40 -15.47 15.12
C LEU A 91 8.54 -15.16 13.63
N ARG A 92 9.75 -14.90 13.14
CA ARG A 92 10.01 -14.72 11.69
C ARG A 92 9.73 -16.00 10.91
N ALA A 93 10.12 -17.16 11.44
CA ALA A 93 9.84 -18.45 10.83
C ALA A 93 8.32 -18.75 10.81
N GLN A 94 7.60 -18.43 11.89
CA GLN A 94 6.14 -18.54 11.95
C GLN A 94 5.45 -17.63 10.93
N LEU A 95 5.88 -16.37 10.82
CA LEU A 95 5.37 -15.43 9.81
C LEU A 95 5.65 -15.93 8.39
N GLY A 96 6.83 -16.49 8.13
CA GLY A 96 7.16 -17.09 6.84
C GLY A 96 6.24 -18.25 6.48
N ARG A 97 5.95 -19.14 7.44
CA ARG A 97 4.99 -20.24 7.26
C ARG A 97 3.59 -19.72 6.95
N LEU A 98 3.11 -18.72 7.70
CA LEU A 98 1.79 -18.14 7.50
C LEU A 98 1.67 -17.44 6.14
N GLN A 99 2.69 -16.68 5.73
CA GLN A 99 2.74 -16.01 4.43
C GLN A 99 2.74 -17.02 3.27
N GLU A 100 3.47 -18.12 3.42
CA GLU A 100 3.49 -19.20 2.42
C GLU A 100 2.14 -19.90 2.33
N LYS A 101 1.47 -20.20 3.46
CA LYS A 101 0.09 -20.71 3.46
C LYS A 101 -0.87 -19.75 2.76
N HIS A 102 -0.80 -18.45 3.08
CA HIS A 102 -1.62 -17.43 2.42
C HIS A 102 -1.37 -17.38 0.91
N ARG A 103 -0.11 -17.47 0.48
CA ARG A 103 0.26 -17.53 -0.94
C ARG A 103 -0.37 -18.74 -1.63
N ARG A 104 -0.33 -19.91 -1.00
CA ARG A 104 -0.93 -21.15 -1.52
C ARG A 104 -2.45 -21.06 -1.61
N ALA A 105 -3.11 -20.57 -0.57
CA ALA A 105 -4.56 -20.36 -0.55
C ALA A 105 -5.01 -19.41 -1.68
N LEU A 106 -4.28 -18.32 -1.91
CA LEU A 106 -4.59 -17.41 -3.03
C LEU A 106 -4.36 -18.05 -4.40
N GLN A 107 -3.33 -18.88 -4.56
CA GLN A 107 -3.11 -19.62 -5.80
C GLN A 107 -4.22 -20.64 -6.04
N HIS A 108 -4.69 -21.32 -5.00
CA HIS A 108 -5.81 -22.24 -5.05
C HIS A 108 -7.09 -21.53 -5.48
N LEU A 109 -7.47 -20.43 -4.82
CA LEU A 109 -8.65 -19.63 -5.19
C LEU A 109 -8.60 -19.12 -6.64
N ARG A 110 -7.41 -18.75 -7.13
CA ARG A 110 -7.23 -18.36 -8.55
C ARG A 110 -7.47 -19.54 -9.50
N ARG A 111 -7.00 -20.74 -9.15
CA ARG A 111 -7.24 -21.96 -9.94
C ARG A 111 -8.72 -22.36 -9.93
N CYS A 112 -9.37 -22.37 -8.76
CA CYS A 112 -10.80 -22.66 -8.66
C CYS A 112 -11.66 -21.67 -9.44
N ARG A 113 -11.30 -20.37 -9.40
CA ARG A 113 -11.97 -19.35 -10.22
C ARG A 113 -11.78 -19.57 -11.71
N ALA A 114 -10.61 -20.05 -12.15
CA ALA A 114 -10.37 -20.41 -13.54
C ALA A 114 -11.09 -21.71 -13.96
N ALA A 115 -11.33 -22.63 -13.03
CA ALA A 115 -11.97 -23.92 -13.26
C ALA A 115 -13.51 -23.94 -13.06
N GLY A 116 -14.13 -22.84 -12.60
CA GLY A 116 -15.60 -22.69 -12.51
C GLY A 116 -16.24 -22.91 -11.13
N GLY A 117 -15.49 -23.40 -10.12
CA GLY A 117 -15.80 -23.46 -8.67
C GLY A 117 -16.92 -24.44 -8.21
N PRO A 118 -16.99 -24.84 -6.92
CA PRO A 118 -15.93 -24.99 -5.90
C PRO A 118 -15.75 -26.45 -5.42
N GLU A 119 -14.52 -26.91 -5.23
CA GLU A 119 -14.21 -28.00 -4.28
C GLU A 119 -13.81 -27.32 -2.96
N ALA A 120 -14.81 -27.00 -2.13
CA ALA A 120 -14.59 -26.39 -0.82
C ALA A 120 -13.93 -27.37 0.18
N SER A 121 -14.00 -28.66 -0.10
CA SER A 121 -13.50 -29.74 0.76
C SER A 121 -11.97 -29.76 0.87
N GLU A 122 -11.24 -29.40 -0.19
CA GLU A 122 -9.76 -29.43 -0.22
C GLU A 122 -9.12 -28.32 0.64
N LEU A 123 -9.87 -27.27 0.98
CA LEU A 123 -9.39 -26.16 1.82
C LEU A 123 -9.43 -26.48 3.31
N ASP A 124 -10.40 -27.29 3.75
CA ASP A 124 -10.51 -27.73 5.14
C ASP A 124 -9.40 -28.74 5.48
N GLU A 125 -9.04 -29.65 4.57
CA GLU A 125 -7.93 -30.60 4.78
C GLU A 125 -6.58 -29.88 5.01
N LEU A 126 -6.33 -28.75 4.34
CA LEU A 126 -5.10 -27.96 4.53
C LEU A 126 -5.07 -27.14 5.84
N LEU A 127 -6.24 -26.94 6.47
CA LEU A 127 -6.38 -26.26 7.76
C LEU A 127 -6.35 -27.26 8.92
N GLU A 128 -6.85 -28.48 8.72
CA GLU A 128 -6.88 -29.55 9.72
C GLU A 128 -5.49 -30.13 10.06
N GLU A 129 -4.51 -30.05 9.15
CA GLU A 129 -3.11 -30.46 9.43
C GLU A 129 -2.46 -29.71 10.62
N ASP A 130 -3.01 -28.58 11.07
CA ASP A 130 -2.51 -27.77 12.20
C ASP A 130 -3.19 -28.07 13.56
N GLU A 131 -4.24 -28.92 13.65
CA GLU A 131 -4.86 -29.26 14.94
C GLU A 131 -4.05 -30.30 15.75
N GLN A 132 -2.96 -30.84 15.22
CA GLN A 132 -2.07 -31.73 15.96
C GLN A 132 -1.06 -30.89 16.78
N PRO A 133 -1.19 -30.79 18.13
CA PRO A 133 -0.20 -30.08 18.93
C PRO A 133 1.16 -30.79 18.84
N PRO A 134 2.29 -30.06 18.91
CA PRO A 134 3.61 -30.67 18.93
C PRO A 134 3.71 -31.60 20.15
N SER A 135 4.01 -32.88 19.92
CA SER A 135 4.25 -33.87 20.98
C SER A 135 5.31 -33.33 21.94
N ALA A 136 4.96 -33.23 23.22
CA ALA A 136 5.86 -32.77 24.27
C ALA A 136 7.15 -33.62 24.32
N PRO A 137 8.33 -33.02 24.56
CA PRO A 137 9.57 -33.78 24.65
C PRO A 137 9.57 -34.70 25.89
N GLU A 138 9.78 -36.00 25.66
CA GLU A 138 9.93 -37.02 26.70
C GLU A 138 11.12 -36.69 27.62
N LYS A 139 10.87 -36.61 28.92
CA LYS A 139 11.91 -36.50 29.94
C LYS A 139 12.53 -37.89 30.17
N PRO A 140 13.86 -38.06 30.15
CA PRO A 140 14.46 -39.35 30.45
C PRO A 140 14.35 -39.64 31.95
N LEU A 141 13.85 -40.83 32.26
CA LEU A 141 13.76 -41.43 33.59
C LEU A 141 15.17 -41.63 34.17
N GLU A 142 15.51 -40.90 35.24
CA GLU A 142 16.63 -41.26 36.11
C GLU A 142 16.24 -42.48 36.96
N LYS A 143 16.84 -43.62 36.65
CA LYS A 143 16.80 -44.83 37.48
C LYS A 143 17.71 -44.62 38.70
N ARG A 144 17.16 -44.78 39.90
CA ARG A 144 17.91 -45.01 41.14
C ARG A 144 17.84 -46.47 41.52
#